data_AF-A0A220S2W5-F1
#
_entry.id   AF-A0A220S2W5-F1
#
_cell.length_a   1.000
_cell.length_b   1.000
_cell.length_c   1.000
_cell.angle_alpha   90.00
_cell.angle_beta   90.00
_cell.angle_gamma   90.00
#
_symmetry.space_group_name_H-M   'P 1'
#
loop_
_entity.id
_entity.type
_entity.pdbx_description
1 polymer ?
#
loop_
_entity_poly.entity_id
_entity_poly.type
_entity_poly.pdbx_seq_one_letter_code
_entity_poly.pdbx_strand_id
1 'polypeptide(L)'
;MIKKLISIALTIILSGCGIAKTFLYAATSPEPNYKVFPLGENKKILIEIEKTYIEKPYLISLRTEFIDGSKHPSYKVYKELNYPFELEIKGYKKSGNDYSLFITKIITQNNISYDNDSITENPKNSAFTRSFGFITLPAGQYRFEITDRSKPIDKYKKIQTSIDIFVDTSIK
;
A
#
# COMPACT_ATOMS: atom_id res chain seq x y z
N MET A 1 -16.48 -41.16 13.18
CA MET A 1 -16.68 -40.36 11.94
C MET A 1 -17.21 -38.96 12.23
N ILE A 2 -18.26 -38.80 13.03
CA ILE A 2 -18.89 -37.50 13.37
C ILE A 2 -17.92 -36.47 13.96
N LYS A 3 -16.99 -36.86 14.86
CA LYS A 3 -15.98 -35.94 15.43
C LYS A 3 -15.00 -35.35 14.41
N LYS A 4 -14.66 -36.07 13.33
CA LYS A 4 -13.79 -35.55 12.25
C LYS A 4 -14.54 -34.54 11.38
N LEU A 5 -15.82 -34.78 11.10
CA LEU A 5 -16.69 -33.86 10.37
C LEU A 5 -16.93 -32.54 11.13
N ILE A 6 -17.11 -32.60 12.46
CA ILE A 6 -17.27 -31.41 13.31
C ILE A 6 -15.99 -30.57 13.34
N SER A 7 -14.80 -31.21 13.39
CA SER A 7 -13.52 -30.50 13.35
C SER A 7 -13.28 -29.78 12.01
N ILE A 8 -13.59 -30.45 10.90
CA ILE A 8 -13.51 -29.84 9.56
C ILE A 8 -14.51 -28.67 9.45
N ALA A 9 -15.74 -28.85 9.92
CA ALA A 9 -16.74 -27.77 9.95
C ALA A 9 -16.31 -26.59 10.83
N LEU A 10 -15.71 -26.83 12.00
CA LEU A 10 -15.19 -25.76 12.87
C LEU A 10 -14.03 -24.98 12.21
N THR A 11 -13.16 -25.68 11.47
CA THR A 11 -12.05 -25.07 10.74
C THR A 11 -12.56 -24.23 9.56
N ILE A 12 -13.66 -24.65 8.92
CA ILE A 12 -14.35 -23.91 7.86
C ILE A 12 -15.08 -22.68 8.44
N ILE A 13 -15.71 -22.81 9.61
CA ILE A 13 -16.40 -21.69 10.30
C ILE A 13 -15.37 -20.66 10.80
N LEU A 14 -14.22 -21.11 11.31
CA LEU A 14 -13.12 -20.22 11.72
C LEU A 14 -12.49 -19.51 10.52
N SER A 15 -12.36 -20.15 9.36
CA SER A 15 -11.87 -19.50 8.13
C SER A 15 -12.89 -18.55 7.47
N GLY A 16 -14.16 -18.63 7.84
CA GLY A 16 -15.19 -17.64 7.52
C GLY A 16 -15.23 -16.43 8.48
N CYS A 17 -14.50 -16.47 9.59
CA CYS A 17 -14.38 -15.35 10.51
C CYS A 17 -13.37 -14.34 9.95
N GLY A 18 -13.82 -13.10 9.69
CA GLY A 18 -12.98 -12.03 9.14
C GLY A 18 -11.67 -11.84 9.92
N ILE A 19 -11.72 -12.00 11.25
CA ILE A 19 -10.56 -11.93 12.14
C ILE A 19 -9.52 -13.01 11.82
N ALA A 20 -9.92 -14.27 11.64
CA ALA A 20 -9.00 -15.36 11.34
C ALA A 20 -8.36 -15.20 9.95
N LYS A 21 -9.13 -14.69 8.98
CA LYS A 21 -8.64 -14.34 7.64
C LYS A 21 -7.59 -13.23 7.72
N THR A 22 -7.83 -12.20 8.53
CA THR A 22 -6.85 -11.13 8.78
C THR A 22 -5.58 -11.65 9.45
N PHE A 23 -5.68 -12.55 10.45
CA PHE A 23 -4.50 -13.19 11.04
C PHE A 23 -3.70 -14.02 10.04
N LEU A 24 -4.38 -14.79 9.18
CA LEU A 24 -3.72 -15.54 8.11
C LEU A 24 -3.00 -14.61 7.13
N TYR A 25 -3.60 -13.45 6.82
CA TYR A 25 -2.95 -12.44 6.00
C TYR A 25 -1.71 -11.88 6.65
N ALA A 26 -1.77 -11.50 7.92
CA ALA A 26 -0.60 -11.01 8.68
C ALA A 26 0.51 -12.06 8.76
N ALA A 27 0.18 -13.32 9.05
CA ALA A 27 1.16 -14.39 9.22
C ALA A 27 1.86 -14.80 7.91
N THR A 28 1.28 -14.50 6.74
CA THR A 28 1.77 -14.97 5.44
C THR A 28 2.18 -13.85 4.50
N SER A 29 2.24 -12.61 4.98
CA SER A 29 2.61 -11.44 4.17
C SER A 29 3.87 -10.82 4.74
N PRO A 30 4.79 -10.34 3.88
CA PRO A 30 5.91 -9.56 4.35
C PRO A 30 5.41 -8.24 4.97
N GLU A 31 6.20 -7.71 5.89
CA GLU A 31 5.99 -6.35 6.41
C GLU A 31 6.06 -5.31 5.27
N PRO A 32 5.31 -4.19 5.36
CA PRO A 32 5.40 -3.11 4.39
C PRO A 32 6.83 -2.60 4.22
N ASN A 33 7.25 -2.41 2.97
CA ASN A 33 8.58 -1.95 2.61
C ASN A 33 8.50 -0.74 1.67
N TYR A 34 8.31 0.44 2.27
CA TYR A 34 8.20 1.70 1.56
C TYR A 34 9.47 2.05 0.80
N LYS A 35 9.36 2.15 -0.52
CA LYS A 35 10.47 2.57 -1.38
C LYS A 35 10.43 4.07 -1.62
N VAL A 36 11.58 4.73 -1.50
CA VAL A 36 11.71 6.17 -1.81
C VAL A 36 11.22 6.44 -3.23
N PHE A 37 10.30 7.41 -3.34
CA PHE A 37 9.59 7.73 -4.57
C PHE A 37 9.33 9.23 -4.62
N PRO A 38 10.33 10.04 -5.02
CA PRO A 38 10.21 11.49 -4.99
C PRO A 38 9.25 11.97 -6.09
N LEU A 39 8.26 12.76 -5.70
CA LEU A 39 7.28 13.33 -6.62
C LEU A 39 7.85 14.53 -7.38
N GLY A 40 7.33 14.74 -8.59
CA GLY A 40 7.76 15.79 -9.52
C GLY A 40 9.09 15.52 -10.20
N GLU A 41 9.62 14.31 -10.10
CA GLU A 41 10.85 13.90 -10.78
C GLU A 41 10.58 12.95 -11.96
N ASN A 42 9.31 12.62 -12.21
CA ASN A 42 8.89 11.70 -13.27
C ASN A 42 9.58 10.33 -13.21
N LYS A 43 9.95 9.91 -11.99
CA LYS A 43 10.59 8.61 -11.76
C LYS A 43 9.59 7.48 -11.88
N LYS A 44 10.12 6.32 -12.25
CA LYS A 44 9.42 5.03 -12.22
C LYS A 44 10.08 4.13 -11.20
N ILE A 45 9.27 3.38 -10.46
CA ILE A 45 9.74 2.27 -9.63
C ILE A 45 9.01 0.97 -9.94
N LEU A 46 9.63 -0.12 -9.53
CA LEU A 46 9.07 -1.47 -9.60
C LEU A 46 8.85 -2.02 -8.20
N ILE A 47 7.64 -2.52 -7.96
CA ILE A 47 7.30 -3.30 -6.77
C ILE A 47 6.96 -4.70 -7.25
N GLU A 48 7.70 -5.69 -6.75
CA GLU A 48 7.43 -7.10 -7.02
C GLU A 48 6.69 -7.69 -5.83
N ILE A 49 5.57 -8.35 -6.13
CA ILE A 49 4.87 -9.17 -5.16
C ILE A 49 5.26 -10.60 -5.48
N GLU A 50 6.03 -11.19 -4.57
CA GLU A 50 6.41 -12.59 -4.63
C GLU A 50 5.17 -13.49 -4.63
N LYS A 51 5.40 -14.77 -4.94
CA LYS A 51 4.32 -15.73 -5.12
C LYS A 51 3.42 -15.80 -3.88
N THR A 52 2.18 -15.32 -4.01
CA THR A 52 1.13 -15.51 -3.02
C THR A 52 0.31 -16.76 -3.35
N TYR A 53 -0.05 -17.53 -2.33
CA TYR A 53 -0.79 -18.80 -2.46
C TYR A 53 -2.29 -18.65 -2.18
N ILE A 54 -2.69 -17.50 -1.63
CA ILE A 54 -4.07 -17.18 -1.31
C ILE A 54 -4.41 -15.79 -1.85
N GLU A 55 -5.69 -15.57 -2.11
CA GLU A 55 -6.19 -14.24 -2.47
C GLU A 55 -6.08 -13.29 -1.27
N LYS A 56 -5.54 -12.08 -1.51
CA LYS A 56 -5.33 -11.06 -0.47
C LYS A 56 -5.70 -9.65 -0.96
N PRO A 57 -6.22 -8.78 -0.08
CA PRO A 57 -6.38 -7.37 -0.36
C PRO A 57 -5.05 -6.65 -0.22
N TYR A 58 -4.58 -5.99 -1.27
CA TYR A 58 -3.40 -5.14 -1.25
C TYR A 58 -3.78 -3.68 -1.21
N LEU A 59 -3.19 -2.92 -0.30
CA LEU A 59 -3.34 -1.48 -0.17
C LEU A 59 -2.20 -0.78 -0.91
N ILE A 60 -2.55 0.21 -1.74
CA ILE A 60 -1.56 1.11 -2.34
C ILE A 60 -1.46 2.33 -1.43
N SER A 61 -0.25 2.63 -0.99
CA SER A 61 -0.02 3.61 0.05
C SER A 61 1.18 4.51 -0.24
N LEU A 62 0.98 5.83 -0.15
CA LEU A 62 2.04 6.82 -0.24
C LEU A 62 2.28 7.44 1.13
N ARG A 63 3.48 7.25 1.65
CA ARG A 63 3.99 7.92 2.84
C ARG A 63 4.64 9.24 2.45
N THR A 64 4.39 10.27 3.26
CA THR A 64 5.00 11.60 3.16
C THR A 64 5.65 11.94 4.48
N GLU A 65 6.93 12.28 4.46
CA GLU A 65 7.68 12.79 5.61
C GLU A 65 8.04 14.27 5.38
N PHE A 66 7.83 15.11 6.38
CA PHE A 66 8.26 16.52 6.32
C PHE A 66 9.73 16.65 6.76
N ILE A 67 10.55 17.30 5.93
CA ILE A 67 12.02 17.39 6.14
C ILE A 67 12.40 18.60 7.03
N ASP A 68 11.43 19.34 7.57
CA ASP A 68 11.68 20.50 8.43
C ASP A 68 12.00 20.15 9.90
N GLY A 69 12.05 18.86 10.25
CA GLY A 69 12.40 18.37 11.58
C GLY A 69 11.42 18.79 12.68
N SER A 70 10.22 19.25 12.30
CA SER A 70 9.21 19.76 13.22
C SER A 70 8.02 18.81 13.32
N LYS A 71 7.53 18.60 14.55
CA LYS A 71 6.24 17.93 14.76
C LYS A 71 5.12 18.90 14.38
N HIS A 72 4.33 18.53 13.40
CA HIS A 72 3.18 19.34 12.96
C HIS A 72 1.92 18.89 13.70
N PRO A 73 1.11 19.82 14.25
CA PRO A 73 -0.20 19.45 14.79
C PRO A 73 -1.11 18.98 13.65
N SER A 74 -1.96 17.98 13.92
CA SER A 74 -2.76 17.27 12.92
C SER A 74 -3.55 18.18 11.97
N TYR A 75 -4.13 19.28 12.47
CA TYR A 75 -4.87 20.22 11.63
C TYR A 75 -4.01 20.97 10.60
N LYS A 76 -2.72 21.23 10.89
CA LYS A 76 -1.79 21.85 9.92
C LYS A 76 -1.33 20.82 8.89
N VAL A 77 -1.15 19.58 9.32
CA VAL A 77 -0.73 18.47 8.47
C VAL A 77 -1.66 18.30 7.28
N TYR A 78 -2.98 18.27 7.49
CA TYR A 78 -3.92 18.06 6.38
C TYR A 78 -3.82 19.13 5.30
N LYS A 79 -3.65 20.40 5.71
CA LYS A 79 -3.40 21.50 4.78
C LYS A 79 -2.07 21.30 4.05
N GLU A 80 -1.05 20.81 4.76
CA GLU A 80 0.25 20.52 4.18
C GLU A 80 0.28 19.25 3.32
N LEU A 81 -0.62 18.29 3.50
CA LEU A 81 -0.73 17.11 2.65
C LEU A 81 -1.63 17.32 1.42
N ASN A 82 -2.29 18.47 1.32
CA ASN A 82 -3.09 18.85 0.16
C ASN A 82 -2.21 19.46 -0.94
N TYR A 83 -1.32 18.65 -1.51
CA TYR A 83 -0.51 19.01 -2.66
C TYR A 83 -0.88 18.14 -3.86
N PRO A 84 -0.86 18.69 -5.09
CA PRO A 84 -1.20 17.94 -6.28
C PRO A 84 -0.16 16.87 -6.53
N PHE A 85 -0.59 15.75 -7.07
CA PHE A 85 0.25 14.69 -7.61
C PHE A 85 -0.57 13.86 -8.59
N GLU A 86 0.10 13.17 -9.50
CA GLU A 86 -0.51 12.21 -10.40
C GLU A 86 0.40 10.98 -10.52
N LEU A 87 -0.12 9.82 -10.14
CA LEU A 87 0.59 8.55 -10.26
C LEU A 87 -0.13 7.67 -11.27
N GLU A 88 0.62 7.08 -12.19
CA GLU A 88 0.15 5.96 -13.01
C GLU A 88 0.67 4.65 -12.42
N ILE A 89 -0.24 3.74 -12.13
CA ILE A 89 0.06 2.39 -11.65
C ILE A 89 -0.36 1.38 -12.70
N LYS A 90 0.59 0.56 -13.16
CA LYS A 90 0.34 -0.59 -14.03
C LYS A 90 0.66 -1.87 -13.29
N GLY A 91 -0.30 -2.77 -13.18
CA GLY A 91 -0.12 -4.08 -12.55
C GLY A 91 -0.07 -5.18 -13.60
N TYR A 92 0.90 -6.07 -13.44
CA TYR A 92 1.15 -7.20 -14.32
C TYR A 92 1.14 -8.50 -13.53
N LYS A 93 0.49 -9.53 -14.07
CA LYS A 93 0.46 -10.88 -13.51
C LYS A 93 1.42 -11.77 -14.28
N LYS A 94 2.25 -12.53 -13.58
CA LYS A 94 3.17 -13.48 -14.21
C LYS A 94 2.39 -14.71 -14.72
N SER A 95 2.69 -15.13 -15.95
CA SER A 95 2.20 -16.35 -16.57
C SER A 95 3.37 -17.03 -17.28
N GLY A 96 3.84 -18.17 -16.75
CA GLY A 96 5.11 -18.77 -17.20
C GLY A 96 6.27 -17.81 -16.97
N ASN A 97 6.99 -17.47 -18.04
CA ASN A 97 8.10 -16.52 -18.01
C ASN A 97 7.69 -15.07 -18.31
N ASP A 98 6.44 -14.84 -18.73
CA ASP A 98 5.95 -13.55 -19.19
C ASP A 98 5.09 -12.84 -18.15
N TYR A 99 4.90 -11.54 -18.34
CA TYR A 99 4.03 -10.69 -17.53
C TYR A 99 2.93 -10.09 -18.40
N SER A 100 1.67 -10.30 -18.02
CA SER A 100 0.50 -9.73 -18.70
C SER A 100 -0.10 -8.58 -17.88
N LEU A 101 -0.32 -7.44 -18.52
CA LEU A 101 -1.00 -6.29 -17.91
C LEU A 101 -2.44 -6.70 -17.56
N PHE A 102 -2.85 -6.47 -16.31
CA PHE A 102 -4.23 -6.71 -15.87
C PHE A 102 -4.90 -5.47 -15.28
N ILE A 103 -4.13 -4.45 -14.91
CA ILE A 103 -4.68 -3.20 -14.36
C ILE A 103 -3.84 -2.00 -14.75
N THR A 104 -4.53 -0.90 -15.08
CA THR A 104 -3.96 0.45 -15.14
C THR A 104 -4.84 1.36 -14.28
N LYS A 105 -4.24 2.11 -13.36
CA LYS A 105 -4.94 3.02 -12.45
C LYS A 105 -4.21 4.36 -12.40
N ILE A 106 -4.96 5.45 -12.50
CA ILE A 106 -4.47 6.81 -12.25
C ILE A 106 -4.91 7.23 -10.85
N ILE A 107 -3.96 7.70 -10.04
CA ILE A 107 -4.22 8.18 -8.69
C ILE A 107 -3.84 9.66 -8.63
N THR A 108 -4.78 10.46 -8.15
CA THR A 108 -4.60 11.89 -7.94
C THR A 108 -4.95 12.26 -6.50
N GLN A 109 -4.71 13.51 -6.14
CA GLN A 109 -4.96 14.00 -4.79
C GLN A 109 -6.43 13.87 -4.32
N ASN A 110 -7.38 13.73 -5.24
CA ASN A 110 -8.81 13.70 -4.92
C ASN A 110 -9.30 12.30 -4.51
N ASN A 111 -8.45 11.27 -4.64
CA ASN A 111 -8.82 9.87 -4.44
C ASN A 111 -8.24 9.30 -3.11
N ILE A 112 -8.19 10.11 -2.05
CA ILE A 112 -7.41 9.80 -0.83
C ILE A 112 -8.29 9.56 0.40
N SER A 113 -7.97 8.50 1.13
CA SER A 113 -8.24 8.40 2.57
C SER A 113 -6.96 8.69 3.36
N TYR A 114 -7.06 9.51 4.40
CA TYR A 114 -5.93 9.88 5.26
C TYR A 114 -5.87 8.96 6.48
N ASP A 115 -4.73 8.29 6.66
CA ASP A 115 -4.42 7.56 7.89
C ASP A 115 -3.37 8.36 8.68
N ASN A 116 -3.68 8.68 9.94
CA ASN A 116 -2.83 9.54 10.76
C ASN A 116 -1.82 8.74 11.59
N ASP A 117 -0.59 9.28 11.58
CA ASP A 117 0.63 8.82 12.25
C ASP A 117 1.22 7.53 11.68
N SER A 118 2.39 7.69 11.04
CA SER A 118 3.25 6.58 10.63
C SER A 118 4.58 6.67 11.35
N ILE A 119 5.11 5.51 11.77
CA ILE A 119 6.42 5.41 12.41
C ILE A 119 7.49 5.90 11.42
N THR A 120 8.22 6.93 11.82
CA THR A 120 9.37 7.47 11.09
C THR A 120 10.66 6.88 11.65
N GLU A 121 11.68 6.71 10.80
CA GLU A 121 13.03 6.39 11.30
C GLU A 121 13.64 7.60 12.02
N ASN A 122 13.23 8.82 11.66
CA ASN A 122 13.63 10.05 12.34
C ASN A 122 12.53 10.55 13.29
N PRO A 123 12.68 10.41 14.62
CA PRO A 123 11.65 10.76 15.60
C PRO A 123 11.32 12.26 15.67
N LYS A 124 12.10 13.11 14.97
CA LYS A 124 11.81 14.55 14.80
C LYS A 124 10.87 14.82 13.62
N ASN A 125 10.80 13.93 12.64
CA ASN A 125 9.94 14.08 11.47
C ASN A 125 8.56 13.49 11.76
N SER A 126 7.53 14.16 11.25
CA SER A 126 6.19 13.57 11.16
C SER A 126 6.04 12.89 9.79
N ALA A 127 5.59 11.62 9.78
CA ALA A 127 5.18 10.93 8.57
C ALA A 127 3.68 10.67 8.55
N PHE A 128 3.11 10.82 7.37
CA PHE A 128 1.69 10.60 7.12
C PHE A 128 1.50 9.70 5.94
N THR A 129 0.53 8.80 6.07
CA THR A 129 0.23 7.81 5.05
C THR A 129 -1.09 8.14 4.39
N ARG A 130 -1.07 8.12 3.06
CA ARG A 130 -2.24 8.31 2.21
C ARG A 130 -2.53 7.00 1.49
N SER A 131 -3.72 6.48 1.74
CA SER A 131 -4.21 5.21 1.25
C SER A 131 -5.12 5.44 0.04
N PHE A 132 -4.86 4.77 -1.08
CA PHE A 132 -5.57 5.00 -2.35
C PHE A 132 -6.56 3.89 -2.72
N GLY A 133 -6.97 3.12 -1.72
CA GLY A 133 -7.86 1.97 -1.84
C GLY A 133 -7.14 0.65 -2.12
N PHE A 134 -7.94 -0.39 -2.21
CA PHE A 134 -7.48 -1.78 -2.26
C PHE A 134 -7.51 -2.36 -3.68
N ILE A 135 -6.62 -3.31 -3.92
CA ILE A 135 -6.66 -4.24 -5.06
C ILE A 135 -6.62 -5.65 -4.49
N THR A 136 -7.68 -6.42 -4.71
CA THR A 136 -7.69 -7.84 -4.35
C THR A 136 -6.94 -8.63 -5.42
N LEU A 137 -5.85 -9.29 -5.03
CA LEU A 137 -5.03 -10.10 -5.93
C LEU A 137 -5.24 -11.59 -5.63
N PRO A 138 -5.66 -12.40 -6.63
CA PRO A 138 -5.66 -13.84 -6.51
C PRO A 138 -4.26 -14.42 -6.27
N ALA A 139 -4.18 -15.72 -5.97
CA ALA A 139 -2.90 -16.43 -5.95
C ALA A 139 -2.09 -16.20 -7.24
N GLY A 140 -0.79 -15.95 -7.10
CA GLY A 140 0.09 -15.63 -8.23
C GLY A 140 1.32 -14.82 -7.84
N GLN A 141 2.12 -14.45 -8.84
CA GLN A 141 3.24 -13.53 -8.73
C GLN A 141 2.93 -12.29 -9.57
N TYR A 142 3.23 -11.11 -9.03
CA TYR A 142 2.84 -9.85 -9.65
C TYR A 142 4.00 -8.85 -9.69
N ARG A 143 3.93 -7.93 -10.65
CA ARG A 143 4.79 -6.76 -10.73
C ARG A 143 3.93 -5.53 -10.89
N PHE A 144 4.24 -4.48 -10.15
CA PHE A 144 3.64 -3.17 -10.30
C PHE A 144 4.69 -2.17 -10.76
N GLU A 145 4.39 -1.47 -11.85
CA GLU A 145 5.10 -0.27 -12.26
C GLU A 145 4.35 0.94 -11.74
N ILE A 146 5.03 1.79 -10.97
CA ILE A 146 4.49 3.05 -10.49
C ILE A 146 5.30 4.16 -11.15
N THR A 147 4.61 5.03 -11.88
CA THR A 147 5.22 6.15 -12.60
C THR A 147 4.68 7.46 -12.06
N ASP A 148 5.59 8.36 -11.69
CA ASP A 148 5.25 9.72 -11.32
C ASP A 148 4.97 10.54 -12.58
N ARG A 149 3.79 11.16 -12.63
CA ARG A 149 3.35 12.08 -13.68
C ARG A 149 3.10 13.48 -13.11
N SER A 150 3.47 13.72 -11.87
CA SER A 150 3.23 14.99 -11.20
C SER A 150 4.05 16.11 -11.82
N LYS A 151 3.46 17.31 -11.89
CA LYS A 151 4.21 18.51 -12.25
C LYS A 151 5.15 18.89 -11.10
N PRO A 152 6.42 19.25 -11.35
CA PRO A 152 7.32 19.71 -10.29
C PRO A 152 6.75 20.94 -9.58
N ILE A 153 6.75 20.94 -8.25
CA ILE A 153 6.38 22.08 -7.41
C ILE A 153 7.40 22.25 -6.28
N ASP A 154 7.57 23.48 -5.78
CA ASP A 154 8.53 23.76 -4.71
C ASP A 154 8.27 22.98 -3.42
N LYS A 155 7.02 22.57 -3.20
CA LYS A 155 6.64 21.78 -2.04
C LYS A 155 7.35 20.42 -1.98
N TYR A 156 7.66 19.81 -3.12
CA TYR A 156 8.39 18.54 -3.17
C TYR A 156 9.81 18.64 -2.63
N LYS A 157 10.40 19.83 -2.59
CA LYS A 157 11.72 20.07 -1.97
C LYS A 157 11.67 20.02 -0.44
N LYS A 158 10.48 20.07 0.16
CA LYS A 158 10.25 20.14 1.61
C LYS A 158 9.73 18.83 2.20
N ILE A 159 9.46 17.85 1.35
CA ILE A 159 8.90 16.56 1.74
C ILE A 159 9.70 15.43 1.10
N GLN A 160 9.74 14.30 1.78
CA GLN A 160 10.20 13.04 1.22
C GLN A 160 8.99 12.13 1.07
N THR A 161 8.84 11.53 -0.09
CA THR A 161 7.76 10.59 -0.36
C THR A 161 8.29 9.19 -0.60
N SER A 162 7.55 8.20 -0.13
CA SER A 162 7.83 6.79 -0.38
C SER A 162 6.51 6.06 -0.59
N ILE A 163 6.52 5.01 -1.41
CA ILE A 163 5.31 4.29 -1.80
C ILE A 163 5.50 2.79 -1.63
N ASP A 164 4.40 2.11 -1.31
CA ASP A 164 4.36 0.66 -1.24
C ASP A 164 2.99 0.10 -1.68
N ILE A 165 3.00 -1.20 -1.99
CA ILE A 165 1.81 -2.03 -2.22
C ILE A 165 1.93 -3.26 -1.32
N PHE A 166 1.23 -3.23 -0.19
CA PHE A 166 1.32 -4.27 0.85
C PHE A 166 -0.06 -4.82 1.20
N VAL A 167 -0.10 -5.96 1.89
CA VAL A 167 -1.36 -6.61 2.27
C VAL A 167 -2.02 -5.84 3.41
N ASP A 168 -3.32 -5.55 3.28
CA ASP A 168 -4.10 -5.00 4.39
C ASP A 168 -4.36 -6.08 5.45
N THR A 169 -3.79 -5.84 6.63
CA THR A 169 -3.90 -6.70 7.81
C THR A 169 -4.69 -6.04 8.93
N SER A 170 -5.41 -4.95 8.65
CA SER A 170 -6.27 -4.29 9.64
C SER A 170 -7.45 -5.18 10.03
N ILE A 171 -7.68 -5.31 11.34
CA ILE A 171 -8.90 -5.92 11.87
C ILE A 171 -9.95 -4.80 11.93
N LYS A 172 -11.06 -4.99 11.22
CA LYS A 172 -12.22 -4.08 11.23
C LYS A 172 -13.26 -4.53 12.24
#